data_AF-A0A7W1UN78-F1
#
_entry.id   AF-A0A7W1UN78-F1
#
_cell.length_a   1.000
_cell.length_b   1.000
_cell.length_c   1.000
_cell.angle_alpha   90.00
_cell.angle_beta   90.00
_cell.angle_gamma   90.00
#
_symmetry.space_group_name_H-M   'P 1'
#
loop_
_entity.id
_entity.type
_entity.pdbx_description
1 polymer ?
#
loop_
_entity_poly.entity_id
_entity_poly.type
_entity_poly.pdbx_seq_one_letter_code
_entity_poly.pdbx_strand_id
1 'polypeptide(L)'
;VHRIDRPVSGIVLFAKTSKALARLNQMFQSKEIQKTYWAVVKNRPKNESGVLVHFLKKNEAKNMSKGFEKETPGALRSELEYKLLCSSDNYHLIEVKPHTGRHHQIRVQLSSMGCPIKGDLKYGFDRSNKDASIHLHARKVEFVHPVKKEPVIITAPPPNEVLWNEFTKRAQNI
;
A
#
# COMPACT_ATOMS: atom_id res chain seq x y z
N VAL A 1 -2.18 15.83 -6.32
CA VAL A 1 -1.63 14.70 -7.10
C VAL A 1 -1.13 13.67 -6.11
N HIS A 2 -1.21 12.41 -6.49
CA HIS A 2 -0.83 11.28 -5.66
C HIS A 2 0.68 11.04 -5.71
N ARG A 3 1.21 10.44 -4.64
CA ARG A 3 2.59 9.96 -4.55
C ARG A 3 2.60 8.57 -3.96
N ILE A 4 3.57 7.77 -4.36
CA ILE A 4 3.99 6.56 -3.65
C ILE A 4 5.31 6.84 -2.92
N ASP A 5 5.63 6.05 -1.91
CA ASP A 5 6.92 6.20 -1.22
C ASP A 5 8.05 5.83 -2.17
N ARG A 6 9.23 6.46 -2.00
CA ARG A 6 10.41 6.21 -2.85
C ARG A 6 10.75 4.72 -3.07
N PRO A 7 10.73 3.83 -2.04
CA PRO A 7 11.08 2.42 -2.25
C PRO A 7 9.92 1.55 -2.74
N VAL A 8 8.73 2.12 -2.97
CA VAL A 8 7.53 1.41 -3.40
C VAL A 8 7.46 1.43 -4.92
N SER A 9 7.10 0.30 -5.52
CA SER A 9 6.92 0.17 -6.97
C SER A 9 5.46 0.31 -7.38
N GLY A 10 5.18 0.47 -8.67
CA GLY A 10 3.83 0.39 -9.25
C GLY A 10 3.26 1.73 -9.71
N ILE A 11 1.94 1.84 -9.69
CA ILE A 11 1.19 2.91 -10.36
C ILE A 11 1.41 4.28 -9.71
N VAL A 12 1.69 5.28 -10.56
CA VAL A 12 1.65 6.71 -10.21
C VAL A 12 0.78 7.44 -11.23
N LEU A 13 -0.19 8.23 -10.76
CA LEU A 13 -1.07 9.02 -11.61
C LEU A 13 -0.63 10.48 -11.67
N PHE A 14 -0.44 10.98 -12.89
CA PHE A 14 -0.12 12.38 -13.16
C PHE A 14 -1.22 13.04 -13.99
N ALA A 15 -1.55 14.29 -13.66
CA ALA A 15 -2.42 15.11 -14.49
C ALA A 15 -1.57 15.86 -15.53
N LYS A 16 -1.99 15.81 -16.81
CA LYS A 16 -1.35 16.60 -17.89
C LYS A 16 -1.92 18.02 -18.05
N THR A 17 -3.05 18.32 -17.39
CA THR A 17 -3.72 19.63 -17.49
C THR A 17 -4.21 20.10 -16.11
N SER A 18 -4.30 21.41 -15.90
CA SER A 18 -4.76 22.00 -14.63
C SER A 18 -6.19 21.58 -14.26
N LYS A 19 -7.07 21.44 -15.28
CA LYS A 19 -8.44 20.98 -15.09
C LYS A 19 -8.50 19.52 -14.61
N ALA A 20 -7.68 18.65 -15.19
CA ALA A 20 -7.57 17.26 -14.73
C ALA A 20 -6.93 17.18 -13.33
N LEU A 21 -5.93 18.03 -13.05
CA LEU A 21 -5.24 18.10 -11.77
C LEU A 21 -6.21 18.43 -10.62
N ALA A 22 -7.00 19.49 -10.75
CA ALA A 22 -7.96 19.90 -9.73
C ALA A 22 -8.98 18.80 -9.43
N ARG A 23 -9.51 18.15 -10.47
CA ARG A 23 -10.49 17.06 -10.34
C ARG A 23 -9.89 15.81 -9.73
N LEU A 24 -8.70 15.39 -10.15
CA LEU A 24 -8.01 14.25 -9.54
C LEU A 24 -7.71 14.52 -8.06
N ASN A 25 -7.32 15.74 -7.69
CA ASN A 25 -7.11 16.11 -6.29
C ASN A 25 -8.38 15.92 -5.47
N GLN A 26 -9.52 16.40 -5.99
CA GLN A 26 -10.82 16.22 -5.34
C GLN A 26 -11.15 14.73 -5.18
N MET A 27 -10.98 13.92 -6.22
CA MET A 27 -11.23 12.48 -6.17
C MET A 27 -10.35 11.75 -5.13
N PHE A 28 -9.09 12.17 -4.96
CA PHE A 28 -8.23 11.64 -3.88
C PHE A 28 -8.73 12.05 -2.50
N GLN A 29 -9.24 13.28 -2.34
CA GLN A 29 -9.78 13.77 -1.06
C GLN A 29 -11.11 13.09 -0.70
N SER A 30 -11.99 12.88 -1.68
CA SER A 30 -13.27 12.19 -1.52
C SER A 30 -13.16 10.66 -1.52
N LYS A 31 -11.95 10.11 -1.70
CA LYS A 31 -11.67 8.66 -1.72
C LYS A 31 -12.42 7.91 -2.83
N GLU A 32 -12.70 8.58 -3.95
CA GLU A 32 -13.32 7.99 -5.14
C GLU A 32 -12.34 7.10 -5.94
N ILE A 33 -11.04 7.22 -5.68
CA ILE A 33 -10.01 6.41 -6.33
C ILE A 33 -9.73 5.18 -5.48
N GLN A 34 -10.13 4.02 -5.99
CA GLN A 34 -9.83 2.73 -5.37
C GLN A 34 -8.40 2.34 -5.72
N LYS A 35 -7.64 1.92 -4.70
CA LYS A 35 -6.25 1.49 -4.85
C LYS A 35 -6.10 0.10 -4.28
N THR A 36 -5.39 -0.74 -4.99
CA THR A 36 -5.01 -2.08 -4.54
C THR A 36 -3.49 -2.18 -4.56
N TYR A 37 -2.93 -2.59 -3.43
CA TYR A 37 -1.51 -2.86 -3.27
C TYR A 37 -1.30 -4.33 -3.01
N TRP A 38 -0.16 -4.83 -3.44
CA TRP A 38 0.36 -6.12 -3.01
C TRP A 38 1.57 -5.90 -2.10
N ALA A 39 1.64 -6.68 -1.03
CA ALA A 39 2.73 -6.65 -0.07
C ALA A 39 3.22 -8.08 0.18
N VAL A 40 4.54 -8.30 0.10
CA VAL A 40 5.16 -9.54 0.59
C VAL A 40 5.64 -9.29 2.00
N VAL A 41 5.13 -10.06 2.95
CA VAL A 41 5.42 -9.92 4.39
C VAL A 41 6.13 -11.14 4.96
N LYS A 42 6.87 -10.93 6.06
CA LYS A 42 7.61 -12.00 6.74
C LYS A 42 6.71 -13.05 7.39
N ASN A 43 5.72 -12.60 8.15
CA ASN A 43 4.91 -13.46 9.00
C ASN A 43 3.51 -13.60 8.41
N ARG A 44 2.90 -14.77 8.58
CA ARG A 44 1.49 -14.99 8.21
C ARG A 44 0.60 -14.15 9.14
N PRO A 45 -0.39 -13.41 8.61
CA PRO A 45 -1.35 -12.72 9.46
C PRO A 45 -2.19 -13.74 10.23
N LYS A 46 -2.60 -13.39 11.46
CA LYS A 46 -3.41 -14.27 12.33
C LYS A 46 -4.75 -14.63 11.68
N ASN A 47 -5.38 -13.65 11.01
CA ASN A 47 -6.58 -13.83 10.23
C ASN A 47 -6.24 -13.66 8.75
N GLU A 48 -6.91 -14.42 7.86
CA GLU A 48 -6.64 -14.34 6.43
C GLU A 48 -7.17 -13.06 5.79
N SER A 49 -8.10 -12.37 6.43
CA SER A 49 -8.57 -11.05 5.99
C SER A 49 -9.06 -10.23 7.17
N GLY A 50 -9.12 -8.92 6.98
CA GLY A 50 -9.73 -8.02 7.95
C GLY A 50 -9.50 -6.55 7.63
N VAL A 51 -9.99 -5.71 8.54
CA VAL A 51 -9.80 -4.26 8.49
C VAL A 51 -8.86 -3.86 9.62
N LEU A 52 -7.81 -3.09 9.28
CA LEU A 52 -6.91 -2.50 10.25
C LEU A 52 -7.25 -1.02 10.45
N VAL A 53 -7.61 -0.67 11.68
CA VAL A 53 -7.82 0.72 12.12
C VAL A 53 -6.68 1.10 13.05
N HIS A 54 -5.96 2.16 12.72
CA HIS A 54 -4.93 2.74 13.57
C HIS A 54 -4.99 4.26 13.49
N PHE A 55 -4.45 4.96 14.49
CA PHE A 55 -4.24 6.41 14.45
C PHE A 55 -2.77 6.68 14.18
N LEU A 56 -2.46 7.34 13.05
CA LEU A 56 -1.09 7.54 12.61
C LEU A 56 -0.63 8.97 12.86
N LYS A 57 0.49 9.13 13.55
CA LYS A 57 1.16 10.41 13.75
C LYS A 57 2.47 10.43 12.98
N LYS A 58 2.63 11.41 12.08
CA LYS A 58 3.87 11.62 11.34
C LYS A 58 4.91 12.27 12.26
N ASN A 59 6.12 11.70 12.26
CA ASN A 59 7.31 12.30 12.82
C ASN A 59 8.16 12.84 11.66
N GLU A 60 8.21 14.16 11.52
CA GLU A 60 8.88 14.81 10.40
C GLU A 60 10.40 14.66 10.45
N ALA A 61 10.99 14.83 11.64
CA ALA A 61 12.43 14.72 11.86
C ALA A 61 12.99 13.35 11.44
N LYS A 62 12.23 12.28 11.68
CA LYS A 62 12.63 10.91 11.31
C LYS A 62 12.10 10.44 9.96
N ASN A 63 11.27 11.26 9.30
CA ASN A 63 10.51 10.87 8.11
C ASN A 63 9.82 9.49 8.30
N MET A 64 9.14 9.36 9.44
CA MET A 64 8.48 8.13 9.89
C MET A 64 7.07 8.45 10.36
N SER A 65 6.26 7.41 10.50
CA SER A 65 4.93 7.49 11.08
C SER A 65 4.85 6.46 12.20
N LYS A 66 4.25 6.83 13.33
CA LYS A 66 3.94 5.89 14.42
C LYS A 66 2.45 5.59 14.42
N GLY A 67 2.10 4.32 14.50
CA GLY A 67 0.72 3.86 14.65
C GLY A 67 0.35 3.70 16.13
N PHE A 68 -0.86 4.09 16.48
CA PHE A 68 -1.47 3.91 17.79
C PHE A 68 -2.79 3.16 17.62
N GLU A 69 -3.13 2.27 18.54
CA GLU A 69 -4.39 1.51 18.50
C GLU A 69 -5.60 2.38 18.86
N LYS A 70 -5.39 3.38 19.72
CA LYS A 70 -6.44 4.31 20.18
C LYS A 70 -6.20 5.71 19.66
N GLU A 71 -7.25 6.51 19.67
CA GLU A 71 -7.18 7.92 19.33
C GLU A 71 -6.11 8.62 20.18
N THR A 72 -5.24 9.36 19.51
CA THR A 72 -4.06 9.96 20.12
C THR A 72 -3.92 11.40 19.61
N PRO A 73 -3.64 12.39 20.47
CA PRO A 73 -3.52 13.79 20.05
C PRO A 73 -2.53 14.01 18.89
N GLY A 74 -3.05 14.57 17.79
CA GLY A 74 -2.31 14.84 16.55
C GLY A 74 -2.08 13.60 15.66
N ALA A 75 -2.64 12.44 16.00
CA ALA A 75 -2.66 11.27 15.14
C ALA A 75 -3.96 11.24 14.32
N LEU A 76 -3.88 10.82 13.06
CA LEU A 76 -5.02 10.78 12.15
C LEU A 76 -5.51 9.34 11.98
N ARG A 77 -6.82 9.13 12.10
CA ARG A 77 -7.43 7.83 11.82
C ARG A 77 -7.04 7.36 10.41
N SER A 78 -6.60 6.11 10.36
CA SER A 78 -6.11 5.41 9.18
C SER A 78 -6.73 4.04 9.11
N GLU A 79 -7.26 3.71 7.94
CA GLU A 79 -8.01 2.48 7.74
C GLU A 79 -7.61 1.83 6.42
N LEU A 80 -7.42 0.52 6.46
CA LEU A 80 -7.21 -0.32 5.28
C LEU A 80 -7.87 -1.67 5.49
N GLU A 81 -8.27 -2.29 4.38
CA GLU A 81 -8.63 -3.69 4.32
C GLU A 81 -7.44 -4.50 3.81
N TYR A 82 -7.27 -5.72 4.32
CA TYR A 82 -6.27 -6.65 3.81
C TYR A 82 -6.86 -8.05 3.60
N LYS A 83 -6.26 -8.79 2.66
CA LYS A 83 -6.54 -10.21 2.41
C LYS A 83 -5.23 -10.93 2.08
N LEU A 84 -4.98 -12.04 2.76
CA LEU A 84 -3.94 -13.01 2.42
C LEU A 84 -4.34 -13.68 1.12
N LEU A 85 -3.49 -13.55 0.09
CA LEU A 85 -3.72 -14.17 -1.21
C LEU A 85 -3.11 -15.56 -1.26
N CYS A 86 -1.83 -15.68 -0.89
CA CYS A 86 -1.13 -16.96 -0.87
C CYS A 86 0.07 -16.91 0.07
N SER A 87 0.60 -18.09 0.38
CA SER A 87 1.74 -18.26 1.28
C SER A 87 2.82 -19.13 0.65
N SER A 88 4.04 -18.89 1.08
CA SER A 88 5.19 -19.79 0.96
C SER A 88 5.67 -20.15 2.37
N ASP A 89 6.76 -20.92 2.47
CA ASP A 89 7.30 -21.33 3.77
C ASP A 89 7.83 -20.15 4.60
N ASN A 90 8.35 -19.11 3.94
CA ASN A 90 9.05 -18.00 4.60
C ASN A 90 8.40 -16.63 4.40
N TYR A 91 7.46 -16.52 3.46
CA TYR A 91 6.85 -15.25 3.06
C TYR A 91 5.40 -15.42 2.68
N HIS A 92 4.63 -14.34 2.79
CA HIS A 92 3.19 -14.33 2.54
C HIS A 92 2.81 -13.13 1.68
N LEU A 93 1.95 -13.34 0.68
CA LEU A 93 1.43 -12.27 -0.18
C LEU A 93 0.10 -11.77 0.35
N ILE A 94 0.04 -10.47 0.65
CA ILE A 94 -1.16 -9.79 1.14
C ILE A 94 -1.59 -8.74 0.10
N GLU A 95 -2.87 -8.80 -0.28
CA GLU A 95 -3.56 -7.70 -0.93
C GLU A 95 -4.02 -6.68 0.10
N VAL A 96 -3.82 -5.40 -0.18
CA VAL A 96 -4.16 -4.29 0.70
C VAL A 96 -4.94 -3.23 -0.07
N LYS A 97 -6.09 -2.82 0.48
CA LYS A 97 -6.94 -1.75 -0.05
C LYS A 97 -7.04 -0.63 0.98
N PRO A 98 -6.22 0.44 0.87
CA PRO A 98 -6.24 1.52 1.83
C PRO A 98 -7.44 2.47 1.59
N HIS A 99 -8.33 2.59 2.59
CA HIS A 99 -9.46 3.54 2.58
C HIS A 99 -9.02 4.97 2.90
N THR A 100 -7.83 5.13 3.47
CA THR A 100 -7.18 6.42 3.71
C THR A 100 -5.81 6.49 3.04
N GLY A 101 -5.20 7.67 3.00
CA GLY A 101 -3.90 7.89 2.34
C GLY A 101 -2.87 8.53 3.26
N ARG A 102 -2.67 8.01 4.47
CA ARG A 102 -1.69 8.58 5.42
C ARG A 102 -0.26 8.17 5.05
N HIS A 103 0.70 8.98 5.52
CA HIS A 103 2.12 8.76 5.27
C HIS A 103 2.58 7.38 5.78
N HIS A 104 3.18 6.58 4.89
CA HIS A 104 3.64 5.21 5.17
C HIS A 104 2.54 4.28 5.73
N GLN A 105 1.26 4.56 5.46
CA GLN A 105 0.14 3.91 6.14
C GLN A 105 0.20 2.37 6.12
N ILE A 106 0.31 1.77 4.93
CA ILE A 106 0.34 0.31 4.77
C ILE A 106 1.53 -0.29 5.53
N ARG A 107 2.70 0.34 5.41
CA ARG A 107 3.96 -0.10 6.03
C ARG A 107 3.84 -0.15 7.56
N VAL A 108 3.30 0.91 8.15
CA VAL A 108 3.06 0.98 9.60
C VAL A 108 2.05 -0.05 10.04
N GLN A 109 0.88 -0.10 9.39
CA GLN A 109 -0.24 -0.95 9.86
C GLN A 109 0.07 -2.44 9.72
N LEU A 110 0.71 -2.88 8.62
CA LEU A 110 1.14 -4.27 8.48
C LEU A 110 2.22 -4.63 9.50
N SER A 111 3.17 -3.73 9.76
CA SER A 111 4.17 -3.90 10.82
C SER A 111 3.54 -4.00 12.22
N SER A 112 2.57 -3.14 12.53
CA SER A 112 1.83 -3.15 13.80
C SER A 112 1.03 -4.44 14.01
N MET A 113 0.54 -5.08 12.93
CA MET A 113 -0.08 -6.40 12.96
C MET A 113 0.95 -7.55 13.13
N GLY A 114 2.25 -7.24 13.18
CA GLY A 114 3.33 -8.24 13.26
C GLY A 114 3.71 -8.82 11.90
N CYS A 115 3.31 -8.20 10.79
CA CYS A 115 3.56 -8.64 9.42
C CYS A 115 4.43 -7.62 8.67
N PRO A 116 5.70 -7.41 9.06
CA PRO A 116 6.56 -6.41 8.40
C PRO A 116 6.81 -6.77 6.94
N ILE A 117 6.82 -5.73 6.08
CA ILE A 117 7.02 -5.86 4.64
C ILE A 117 8.49 -6.18 4.33
N LYS A 118 8.74 -7.11 3.42
CA LYS A 118 10.10 -7.50 3.02
C LYS A 118 10.92 -6.32 2.51
N GLY A 119 12.10 -6.13 3.12
CA GLY A 119 13.02 -5.03 2.84
C GLY A 119 12.77 -3.76 3.67
N ASP A 120 11.66 -3.67 4.42
CA ASP A 120 11.27 -2.46 5.13
C ASP A 120 11.90 -2.35 6.52
N LEU A 121 13.20 -2.02 6.56
CA LEU A 121 13.95 -1.84 7.81
C LEU A 121 13.32 -0.81 8.75
N LYS A 122 12.73 0.24 8.17
CA LYS A 122 12.12 1.34 8.91
C LYS A 122 10.94 0.87 9.78
N TYR A 123 10.26 -0.20 9.35
CA TYR A 123 9.09 -0.74 10.03
C TYR A 123 9.28 -2.21 10.44
N GLY A 124 10.49 -2.56 10.86
CA GLY A 124 10.73 -3.79 11.62
C GLY A 124 11.04 -5.03 10.80
N PHE A 125 11.28 -4.90 9.49
CA PHE A 125 11.92 -5.99 8.75
C PHE A 125 13.41 -6.05 9.09
N ASP A 126 14.00 -7.24 9.09
CA ASP A 126 15.36 -7.51 9.59
C ASP A 126 16.46 -7.22 8.56
N ARG A 127 16.17 -7.32 7.27
CA ARG A 127 17.14 -7.13 6.19
C ARG A 127 16.60 -6.27 5.04
N SER A 128 17.40 -5.33 4.54
CA SER A 128 17.04 -4.57 3.33
C SER A 128 17.11 -5.45 2.08
N ASN A 129 16.42 -5.01 1.01
CA ASN A 129 16.69 -5.53 -0.32
C ASN A 129 17.97 -4.88 -0.89
N LYS A 130 18.61 -5.56 -1.86
CA LYS A 130 19.88 -5.11 -2.46
C LYS A 130 19.81 -3.71 -3.07
N ASP A 131 18.66 -3.35 -3.62
CA ASP A 131 18.38 -2.07 -4.29
C ASP A 131 17.69 -1.04 -3.37
N ALA A 132 17.59 -1.33 -2.07
CA ALA A 132 16.84 -0.56 -1.08
C ALA A 132 15.33 -0.39 -1.36
N SER A 133 14.77 -1.15 -2.31
CA SER A 133 13.32 -1.23 -2.51
C SER A 133 12.65 -1.99 -1.36
N ILE A 134 11.33 -1.91 -1.29
CA ILE A 134 10.53 -2.78 -0.41
C ILE A 134 9.53 -3.57 -1.24
N HIS A 135 9.10 -4.73 -0.74
CA HIS A 135 8.11 -5.55 -1.42
C HIS A 135 6.69 -5.05 -1.15
N LEU A 136 6.47 -3.78 -1.50
CA LEU A 136 5.16 -3.14 -1.56
C LEU A 136 5.00 -2.60 -2.98
N HIS A 137 3.88 -2.95 -3.61
CA HIS A 137 3.63 -2.67 -5.01
C HIS A 137 2.22 -2.10 -5.19
N ALA A 138 2.10 -0.90 -5.76
CA ALA A 138 0.83 -0.30 -6.16
C ALA A 138 0.31 -1.01 -7.42
N ARG A 139 -0.43 -2.10 -7.21
CA ARG A 139 -0.84 -3.08 -8.22
C ARG A 139 -1.94 -2.56 -9.15
N LYS A 140 -3.00 -2.00 -8.59
CA LYS A 140 -4.20 -1.62 -9.35
C LYS A 140 -4.79 -0.30 -8.85
N VAL A 141 -5.29 0.50 -9.78
CA VAL A 141 -6.02 1.73 -9.51
C VAL A 141 -7.28 1.77 -10.36
N GLU A 142 -8.41 2.11 -9.75
CA GLU A 142 -9.73 2.16 -10.38
C GLU A 142 -10.43 3.47 -10.02
N PHE A 143 -10.90 4.19 -11.04
CA PHE A 143 -11.55 5.50 -10.87
C PHE A 143 -12.32 5.90 -12.13
N VAL A 144 -13.17 6.92 -12.03
CA VAL A 144 -13.84 7.53 -13.18
C VAL A 144 -12.95 8.61 -13.80
N HIS A 145 -12.68 8.55 -15.10
CA HIS A 145 -11.84 9.52 -15.79
C HIS A 145 -12.35 10.96 -15.54
N PRO A 146 -11.51 11.89 -15.04
CA PRO A 146 -11.95 13.20 -14.52
C PRO A 146 -12.58 14.12 -15.59
N VAL A 147 -12.30 13.87 -16.87
CA VAL A 147 -12.87 14.60 -18.01
C VAL A 147 -13.93 13.78 -18.74
N LYS A 148 -13.55 12.65 -19.36
CA LYS A 148 -14.44 11.76 -20.12
C LYS A 148 -15.59 11.11 -19.34
N LYS A 149 -15.49 11.02 -18.01
CA LYS A 149 -16.48 10.34 -17.15
C LYS A 149 -16.65 8.84 -17.42
N GLU A 150 -15.66 8.22 -18.04
CA GLU A 150 -15.62 6.77 -18.29
C GLU A 150 -14.89 6.04 -17.14
N PRO A 151 -15.26 4.79 -16.81
CA PRO A 151 -14.50 3.99 -15.87
C PRO A 151 -13.10 3.68 -16.41
N VAL A 152 -12.10 3.81 -15.54
CA VAL A 152 -10.69 3.53 -15.83
C VAL A 152 -10.16 2.53 -14.81
N ILE A 153 -9.59 1.42 -15.31
CA ILE A 153 -8.92 0.40 -14.52
C ILE A 153 -7.50 0.28 -15.06
N ILE A 154 -6.51 0.55 -14.21
CA ILE A 154 -5.09 0.42 -14.56
C ILE A 154 -4.47 -0.61 -13.63
N THR A 155 -3.73 -1.56 -14.20
CA THR A 155 -3.07 -2.63 -13.46
C THR A 155 -1.60 -2.69 -13.88
N ALA A 156 -0.67 -2.53 -12.93
CA ALA A 156 0.77 -2.58 -13.19
C ALA A 156 1.35 -3.95 -12.78
N PRO A 157 2.15 -4.62 -13.62
CA PRO A 157 2.83 -5.84 -13.22
C PRO A 157 3.83 -5.56 -12.09
N PRO A 158 3.99 -6.47 -11.11
CA PRO A 158 5.07 -6.39 -10.14
C PRO A 158 6.45 -6.38 -10.81
N PRO A 159 7.50 -5.89 -10.13
CA PRO A 159 8.88 -5.98 -10.63
C PRO A 159 9.27 -7.42 -10.97
N ASN A 160 10.07 -7.60 -12.02
CA ASN A 160 10.61 -8.90 -12.41
C ASN A 160 11.70 -9.34 -11.41
N GLU A 161 11.27 -10.01 -10.34
CA GLU A 161 12.11 -10.48 -9.25
C GLU A 161 11.57 -11.84 -8.77
N VAL A 162 12.44 -12.69 -8.21
CA VAL A 162 12.15 -14.09 -7.89
C VAL A 162 10.89 -14.26 -7.05
N LEU A 163 10.75 -13.52 -5.95
CA LEU A 163 9.58 -13.63 -5.06
C LEU A 163 8.32 -13.08 -5.72
N TRP A 164 8.41 -11.93 -6.40
CA TRP A 164 7.27 -11.37 -7.11
C TRP A 164 6.75 -12.31 -8.19
N ASN A 165 7.64 -12.94 -8.95
CA ASN A 165 7.30 -13.89 -10.00
C ASN A 165 6.62 -15.13 -9.42
N GLU A 166 7.16 -15.69 -8.34
CA GLU A 166 6.59 -16.87 -7.68
C GLU A 166 5.18 -16.58 -7.13
N PHE A 167 5.02 -15.46 -6.43
CA PHE A 167 3.73 -15.07 -5.89
C PHE A 167 2.70 -14.70 -6.96
N THR A 168 3.13 -14.07 -8.06
CA THR A 168 2.23 -13.75 -9.17
C THR A 168 1.68 -15.03 -9.82
N LYS A 169 2.52 -16.05 -10.02
CA LYS A 169 2.07 -17.37 -10.53
C LYS A 169 1.06 -18.01 -9.60
N ARG A 170 1.33 -18.03 -8.28
CA ARG A 170 0.43 -18.61 -7.29
C ARG A 170 -0.91 -17.88 -7.23
N ALA A 171 -0.89 -16.55 -7.26
CA ALA A 171 -2.10 -15.72 -7.18
C ALA A 171 -2.98 -15.80 -8.44
N GLN A 172 -2.42 -16.22 -9.59
CA GLN A 172 -3.19 -16.48 -10.82
C GLN A 172 -3.90 -17.83 -10.83
N ASN A 173 -3.50 -18.75 -9.93
CA ASN A 173 -4.05 -20.11 -9.83
C ASN A 173 -5.10 -20.24 -8.71
N ILE A 174 -5.62 -19.11 -8.20
CA ILE A 174 -6.66 -19.01 -7.15
C ILE A 174 -7.87 -18.34 -7.77
#